data_AF-A0AAD9FX22-F1
#
_entry.id   AF-A0AAD9FX22-F1
#
_cell.length_a   1.000
_cell.length_b   1.000
_cell.length_c   1.000
_cell.angle_alpha   90.00
_cell.angle_beta   90.00
_cell.angle_gamma   90.00
#
_symmetry.space_group_name_H-M   'P 1'
#
loop_
_entity.id
_entity.type
_entity.pdbx_description
1 polymer ?
#
loop_
_entity_poly.entity_id
_entity_poly.type
_entity_poly.pdbx_seq_one_letter_code
_entity_poly.pdbx_strand_id
1 'polypeptide(L)'
;MYPSAVRRSLAGLIPPKIATPSAVSSGSTSARTAQVVDFYSRLPKGPIPAAQRAKGLRGRYFEGNNASGAPLLATIIILFGLGYTIDYNMHLKHHKNGHH
;
A
#
# COMPACT_ATOMS: atom_id res chain seq x y z
N MET A 1 -23.80 -27.15 36.60
CA MET A 1 -23.75 -25.73 37.02
C MET A 1 -22.30 -25.19 36.95
N TYR A 2 -21.71 -25.03 35.77
CA TYR A 2 -20.34 -24.48 35.64
C TYR A 2 -20.03 -23.55 34.43
N PRO A 3 -20.94 -23.25 33.47
CA PRO A 3 -20.54 -22.46 32.29
C PRO A 3 -20.21 -21.01 32.64
N SER A 4 -20.78 -20.47 33.72
CA SER A 4 -20.55 -19.10 34.20
C SER A 4 -19.17 -18.91 34.85
N ALA A 5 -18.62 -19.93 35.51
CA ALA A 5 -17.30 -19.85 36.15
C ALA A 5 -16.17 -19.80 35.11
N VAL A 6 -16.24 -20.65 34.08
CA VAL A 6 -15.30 -20.66 32.95
C VAL A 6 -15.39 -19.36 32.14
N ARG A 7 -16.60 -18.82 31.95
CA ARG A 7 -16.78 -17.53 31.27
C ARG A 7 -16.18 -16.37 32.05
N ARG A 8 -16.20 -16.43 33.40
CA ARG A 8 -15.64 -15.38 34.26
C ARG A 8 -14.12 -15.45 34.37
N SER A 9 -13.52 -16.65 34.35
CA SER A 9 -12.05 -16.78 34.28
C SER A 9 -11.48 -16.28 32.94
N LEU A 10 -12.25 -16.39 31.85
CA LEU A 10 -11.87 -15.89 30.51
C LEU A 10 -12.25 -14.42 30.27
N ALA A 11 -13.04 -13.80 31.15
CA ALA A 11 -13.54 -12.44 30.96
C ALA A 11 -12.45 -11.35 31.02
N GLY A 12 -11.25 -11.67 31.55
CA GLY A 12 -10.09 -10.76 31.55
C GLY A 12 -9.11 -10.98 30.39
N LEU A 13 -9.31 -12.00 29.55
CA LEU A 13 -8.40 -12.34 28.45
C LEU A 13 -8.49 -11.32 27.30
N ILE A 14 -9.68 -10.78 27.08
CA ILE A 14 -9.93 -9.75 26.07
C ILE A 14 -10.13 -8.43 26.81
N PRO A 15 -9.19 -7.47 26.71
CA PRO A 15 -9.36 -6.19 27.36
C PRO A 15 -10.61 -5.48 26.81
N PRO A 16 -11.35 -4.73 27.66
CA PRO A 16 -12.52 -3.99 27.22
C PRO A 16 -12.14 -2.96 26.15
N LYS A 17 -13.11 -2.57 25.32
CA LYS A 17 -12.93 -1.58 24.25
C LYS A 17 -12.63 -0.20 24.84
N ILE A 18 -11.36 0.05 25.15
CA ILE A 18 -10.83 1.37 25.47
C ILE A 18 -10.80 2.20 24.19
N ALA A 19 -11.28 3.45 24.25
CA ALA A 19 -11.41 4.30 23.06
C ALA A 19 -10.09 4.48 22.31
N THR A 20 -8.95 4.47 23.03
CA THR A 20 -7.59 4.41 22.50
C THR A 20 -6.63 3.81 23.54
N PRO A 21 -5.86 2.75 23.22
CA PRO A 21 -4.88 2.15 24.15
C PRO A 21 -3.86 3.15 24.69
N SER A 22 -3.47 4.12 23.86
CA SER A 22 -2.49 5.16 24.19
C SER A 22 -2.97 6.15 25.25
N ALA A 23 -4.28 6.31 25.46
CA ALA A 23 -4.83 7.21 26.48
C ALA A 23 -4.76 6.63 27.90
N VAL A 24 -4.54 5.31 28.03
CA VAL A 24 -4.52 4.62 29.32
C VAL A 24 -3.10 4.53 29.91
N SER A 25 -2.08 4.48 29.05
CA SER A 25 -0.67 4.36 29.47
C SER A 25 0.11 5.67 29.50
N SER A 26 -0.40 6.74 28.88
CA SER A 26 0.22 8.07 28.91
C SER A 26 -0.57 9.00 29.83
N GLY A 27 0.09 9.62 30.81
CA GLY A 27 -0.55 10.66 31.63
C GLY A 27 -1.11 11.75 30.73
N SER A 28 -2.32 12.27 31.02
CA SER A 28 -3.04 13.24 30.17
C SER A 28 -2.20 14.44 29.70
N THR A 29 -1.19 14.82 30.48
CA THR A 29 -0.22 15.86 30.14
C THR A 29 0.66 15.47 28.96
N SER A 30 1.14 14.23 28.87
CA SER A 30 2.00 13.74 27.76
C SER A 30 1.26 13.76 26.42
N ALA A 31 -0.01 13.35 26.41
CA ALA A 31 -0.84 13.39 25.20
C ALA A 31 -1.11 14.82 24.71
N ARG A 32 -1.38 15.77 25.63
CA ARG A 32 -1.58 17.18 25.28
C ARG A 32 -0.30 17.81 24.73
N THR A 33 0.85 17.54 25.34
CA THR A 33 2.13 18.03 24.84
C THR A 33 2.46 17.46 23.46
N ALA A 34 2.20 16.17 23.23
CA ALA A 34 2.37 15.54 21.92
C ALA A 34 1.46 16.17 20.85
N GLN A 35 0.20 16.50 21.19
CA GLN A 35 -0.73 17.18 20.27
C GLN A 35 -0.26 18.58 19.90
N VAL A 36 0.30 19.34 20.85
CA VAL A 36 0.84 20.68 20.57
C VAL A 36 2.08 20.59 19.67
N VAL A 37 3.00 19.67 19.95
CA VAL A 37 4.17 19.44 19.10
C VAL A 37 3.76 18.98 17.70
N ASP A 38 2.81 18.05 17.61
CA ASP A 38 2.27 17.56 16.35
C ASP A 38 1.60 18.68 15.55
N PHE A 39 0.78 19.51 16.20
CA PHE A 39 0.17 20.70 15.59
C PHE A 39 1.23 21.60 14.97
N TYR A 40 2.28 21.95 15.73
CA TYR A 40 3.34 22.81 15.21
C TYR A 40 4.19 22.13 14.13
N SER A 41 4.37 20.82 14.20
CA SER A 41 5.09 20.05 13.18
C SER A 41 4.37 20.01 11.82
N ARG A 42 3.03 20.15 11.86
CA ARG A 42 2.10 20.05 10.74
C ARG A 42 1.69 21.39 10.14
N LEU A 43 2.18 22.52 10.65
CA LEU A 43 1.95 23.81 9.97
C LEU A 43 2.30 23.66 8.49
N PRO A 44 1.52 24.26 7.57
CA PRO A 44 1.76 24.15 6.14
C PRO A 44 3.18 24.63 5.82
N LYS A 45 4.09 23.67 5.70
CA LYS A 45 5.40 23.90 5.13
C LYS A 45 5.11 24.09 3.64
N GLY A 46 5.80 25.04 3.01
CA GLY A 46 5.63 25.34 1.59
C GLY A 46 5.73 24.09 0.69
N PRO A 47 5.54 24.23 -0.62
CA PRO A 47 5.47 23.11 -1.55
C PRO A 47 6.60 22.09 -1.31
N ILE A 48 6.22 20.80 -1.29
CA ILE A 48 7.10 19.68 -0.93
C ILE A 48 8.48 19.84 -1.61
N PRO A 49 9.60 19.75 -0.87
CA PRO A 49 10.94 19.84 -1.43
C PRO A 49 11.10 18.93 -2.65
N ALA A 50 11.77 19.40 -3.70
CA ALA A 50 12.02 18.60 -4.91
C ALA A 50 12.78 17.28 -4.63
N ALA A 51 13.45 17.18 -3.49
CA ALA A 51 14.09 15.97 -3.00
C ALA A 51 13.10 14.89 -2.49
N GLN A 52 11.91 15.29 -2.02
CA GLN A 52 10.89 14.40 -1.46
C GLN A 52 9.80 14.00 -2.47
N ARG A 53 9.73 14.66 -3.63
CA ARG A 53 8.86 14.22 -4.72
C ARG A 53 9.38 12.89 -5.28
N ALA A 54 8.50 11.93 -5.57
CA ALA A 54 8.94 10.75 -6.30
C ALA A 54 9.56 11.17 -7.63
N LYS A 55 10.74 10.62 -7.90
CA LYS A 55 11.50 10.85 -9.13
C LYS A 55 11.32 9.66 -10.08
N GLY A 56 11.62 9.89 -11.36
CA GLY A 56 11.59 8.84 -12.38
C GLY A 56 10.18 8.36 -12.73
N LEU A 57 10.07 7.09 -13.14
CA LEU A 57 8.81 6.48 -13.60
C LEU A 57 7.70 6.54 -12.53
N ARG A 58 8.08 6.39 -11.25
CA ARG A 58 7.16 6.44 -10.12
C ARG A 58 6.46 7.80 -10.00
N GLY A 59 7.23 8.90 -10.02
CA GLY A 59 6.66 10.25 -9.94
C GLY A 59 5.87 10.66 -11.20
N ARG A 60 6.18 10.05 -12.35
CA ARG A 60 5.54 10.39 -13.62
C ARG A 60 4.21 9.67 -13.85
N TYR A 61 4.03 8.47 -13.30
CA TYR A 61 2.86 7.66 -13.61
C TYR A 61 2.12 7.07 -12.40
N PHE A 62 2.68 7.13 -11.19
CA PHE A 62 2.14 6.42 -10.03
C PHE A 62 1.85 7.32 -8.81
N GLU A 63 2.22 8.61 -8.84
CA GLU A 63 2.02 9.52 -7.70
C GLU A 63 1.35 10.84 -8.08
N GLY A 64 0.56 11.36 -7.14
CA GLY A 64 -0.08 12.68 -7.23
C GLY A 64 -1.04 12.81 -8.41
N ASN A 65 -1.13 14.02 -8.97
CA ASN A 65 -2.00 14.33 -10.12
C ASN A 65 -1.61 13.61 -11.42
N ASN A 66 -0.44 12.98 -11.45
CA ASN A 66 0.04 12.22 -12.61
C ASN A 66 -0.20 10.72 -12.49
N ALA A 67 -0.89 10.26 -11.43
CA ALA A 67 -1.27 8.87 -11.27
C ALA A 67 -2.16 8.44 -12.45
N SER A 68 -1.66 7.52 -13.26
CA SER A 68 -2.29 7.11 -14.51
C SER A 68 -2.17 5.60 -14.72
N GLY A 69 -3.17 5.01 -15.37
CA GLY A 69 -3.17 3.61 -15.79
C GLY A 69 -2.22 3.29 -16.96
N ALA A 70 -1.53 4.29 -17.51
CA ALA A 70 -0.63 4.11 -18.66
C ALA A 70 0.45 3.01 -18.46
N PRO A 71 1.10 2.84 -17.29
CA PRO A 71 2.06 1.76 -17.08
C PRO A 71 1.42 0.36 -17.16
N LEU A 72 0.14 0.24 -16.81
CA LEU A 72 -0.60 -1.01 -16.87
C LEU A 72 -0.90 -1.39 -18.32
N LEU A 73 -1.34 -0.42 -19.13
CA LEU A 73 -1.49 -0.61 -20.58
C LEU A 73 -0.15 -0.93 -21.26
N ALA A 74 0.93 -0.23 -20.89
CA ALA A 74 2.25 -0.49 -21.43
C ALA A 74 2.74 -1.90 -21.11
N THR A 75 2.52 -2.38 -19.88
CA THR A 75 2.89 -3.75 -19.49
C THR A 75 2.11 -4.81 -20.25
N ILE A 76 0.81 -4.61 -20.47
CA ILE A 76 0.00 -5.48 -21.32
C ILE A 76 0.61 -5.56 -22.74
N ILE A 77 0.84 -4.40 -23.38
CA ILE A 77 1.37 -4.35 -24.76
C ILE A 77 2.74 -5.03 -24.84
N ILE A 78 3.63 -4.79 -23.87
CA ILE A 78 4.95 -5.43 -23.82
C ILE A 78 4.82 -6.95 -23.73
N LEU A 79 3.93 -7.44 -22.87
CA LEU A 79 3.74 -8.88 -22.69
C LEU A 79 3.21 -9.55 -23.96
N PHE A 80 2.22 -8.93 -24.61
CA PHE A 80 1.68 -9.43 -25.89
C PHE A 80 2.72 -9.41 -27.00
N GLY A 81 3.48 -8.31 -27.15
CA GLY A 81 4.52 -8.19 -28.18
C GLY A 81 5.64 -9.21 -27.98
N LEU A 82 6.09 -9.39 -26.74
CA LEU A 82 7.12 -10.39 -26.41
C LEU A 82 6.59 -11.81 -26.65
N GLY A 83 5.38 -12.12 -26.19
CA GLY A 83 4.73 -13.41 -26.38
C GLY A 83 4.57 -13.76 -27.86
N TYR A 84 4.08 -12.82 -28.67
CA TYR A 84 3.96 -13.01 -30.12
C TYR A 84 5.31 -13.23 -30.79
N THR A 85 6.35 -12.51 -30.37
CA THR A 85 7.69 -12.69 -30.95
C THR A 85 8.25 -14.07 -30.65
N ILE A 86 8.04 -14.59 -29.43
CA ILE A 86 8.44 -15.94 -29.02
C ILE A 86 7.67 -16.98 -29.84
N ASP A 87 6.34 -16.85 -29.90
CA ASP A 87 5.46 -17.77 -30.62
C ASP A 87 5.76 -17.76 -32.12
N TYR A 88 6.06 -16.59 -32.69
CA TYR A 88 6.47 -16.47 -34.08
C TYR A 88 7.78 -17.22 -34.37
N ASN A 89 8.77 -17.08 -33.49
CA ASN A 89 10.07 -17.71 -33.67
C ASN A 89 10.03 -19.23 -33.43
N MET A 90 9.27 -19.69 -32.44
CA MET A 90 9.24 -21.10 -32.03
C MET A 90 8.22 -21.93 -32.81
N HIS A 91 7.13 -21.31 -33.26
CA HIS A 91 6.01 -21.99 -33.89
C HIS A 91 5.74 -21.44 -35.29
N LEU A 92 5.18 -20.22 -35.41
CA LEU A 92 4.58 -19.75 -36.68
C LEU A 92 5.55 -19.75 -37.87
N LYS A 93 6.83 -19.44 -37.65
CA LYS A 93 7.83 -19.39 -38.73
C LYS A 93 8.14 -20.78 -39.32
N HIS A 94 7.93 -21.85 -38.57
CA HIS A 94 8.24 -23.22 -38.99
C HIS A 94 7.04 -23.97 -39.60
N HIS A 95 5.83 -23.40 -39.53
CA HIS A 95 4.59 -23.99 -40.06
C HIS A 95 4.56 -24.18 -41.57
N LYS A 96 5.49 -23.60 -42.33
CA LYS A 96 5.52 -23.73 -43.80
C LYS A 96 6.29 -24.96 -44.30
N ASN A 97 7.00 -25.69 -43.42
CA ASN A 97 7.83 -26.86 -43.78
C ASN A 97 7.26 -28.21 -43.28
N GLY A 98 6.04 -28.23 -42.74
CA GLY A 98 5.33 -29.47 -42.40
C GLY A 98 4.51 -29.96 -43.59
N HIS A 99 4.72 -31.20 -44.01
CA HIS A 99 3.86 -31.87 -44.99
C HIS A 99 2.38 -31.77 -44.57
N HIS A 100 1.52 -31.44 -45.53
CA HIS A 100 0.09 -31.74 -45.45
C HIS A 100 -0.13 -33.25 -45.31
#